data_AF-A0A7D7ZN62-F1
#
_entry.id   AF-A0A7D7ZN62-F1
#
_cell.length_a   1.000
_cell.length_b   1.000
_cell.length_c   1.000
_cell.angle_alpha   90.00
_cell.angle_beta   90.00
_cell.angle_gamma   90.00
#
_symmetry.space_group_name_H-M   'P 1'
#
loop_
_entity.id
_entity.type
_entity.pdbx_description
1 polymer ?
#
loop_
_entity_poly.entity_id
_entity_poly.type
_entity_poly.pdbx_seq_one_letter_code
_entity_poly.pdbx_strand_id
1 'polypeptide(L)'
;MSIGQAQRNSFEERIKRIGTNAPNTMGEVHIGPRDEKTARKGKSTNTVRLKNKKKKVRVGEGSNLVLVPVAVIIGGLSVFAGKAAAFHFFQDGGLMPIEIPVVAIQPYIIYAHLLIAGLLALMFTWTFGLKGMMRKLAVAIGFGAMLFGEIQMIEKFPETYANFFSKDYVAAALKSRA
;
A
#
# COMPACT_ATOMS: atom_id res chain seq x y z
N MET A 1 2.59 0.99 -57.79
CA MET A 1 4.00 0.61 -57.64
C MET A 1 4.06 -0.86 -57.26
N SER A 2 5.01 -1.64 -57.81
CA SER A 2 5.12 -3.05 -57.45
C SER A 2 5.57 -3.20 -55.99
N ILE A 3 5.12 -4.27 -55.32
CA ILE A 3 5.45 -4.55 -53.90
C ILE A 3 6.97 -4.55 -53.66
N GLY A 4 7.77 -4.99 -54.65
CA GLY A 4 9.22 -4.97 -54.58
C GLY A 4 9.83 -3.56 -54.54
N GLN A 5 9.22 -2.57 -55.22
CA GLN A 5 9.68 -1.18 -55.17
C GLN A 5 9.39 -0.55 -53.80
N ALA A 6 8.23 -0.86 -53.19
CA ALA A 6 7.89 -0.39 -51.85
C ALA A 6 8.84 -0.94 -50.78
N GLN A 7 9.24 -2.22 -50.89
CA GLN A 7 10.20 -2.82 -49.97
C GLN A 7 11.60 -2.20 -50.12
N ARG A 8 12.10 -2.01 -51.36
CA ARG A 8 13.40 -1.36 -51.61
C ARG A 8 13.45 0.07 -51.06
N ASN A 9 12.41 0.86 -51.31
CA ASN A 9 12.33 2.22 -50.81
C ASN A 9 12.29 2.27 -49.27
N SER A 10 11.60 1.32 -48.62
CA SER A 10 11.57 1.24 -47.15
C SER A 10 12.94 0.88 -46.54
N PHE A 11 13.75 0.08 -47.24
CA PHE A 11 15.11 -0.26 -46.82
C PHE A 11 16.09 0.90 -46.99
N GLU A 12 16.07 1.58 -48.15
CA GLU A 12 16.89 2.77 -48.37
C GLU A 12 16.56 3.88 -47.38
N GLU A 13 15.27 4.07 -47.07
CA GLU A 13 14.83 5.06 -46.11
C GLU A 13 15.34 4.73 -44.69
N ARG A 14 15.36 3.44 -44.31
CA ARG A 14 15.95 2.97 -43.05
C ARG A 14 17.46 3.22 -42.97
N ILE A 15 18.21 2.91 -44.03
CA ILE A 15 19.67 3.17 -44.06
C ILE A 15 19.96 4.66 -43.97
N LYS A 16 19.24 5.49 -44.73
CA LYS A 16 19.40 6.95 -44.70
C LYS A 16 19.09 7.51 -43.31
N ARG A 17 18.12 6.94 -42.59
CA ARG A 17 17.74 7.33 -41.22
C ARG A 17 18.79 6.95 -40.17
N ILE A 18 19.42 5.77 -40.31
CA ILE A 18 20.53 5.32 -39.44
C ILE A 18 21.75 6.26 -39.62
N GLY A 19 22.07 6.63 -40.87
CA GLY A 19 23.18 7.55 -41.15
C GLY A 19 22.97 9.00 -40.69
N THR A 20 21.75 9.39 -40.32
CA THR A 20 21.41 10.79 -39.95
C THR A 20 21.05 10.99 -38.47
N ASN A 21 21.21 9.99 -37.60
CA ASN A 21 20.83 10.07 -36.17
C ASN A 21 19.39 10.59 -35.96
N ALA A 22 18.49 10.28 -36.89
CA ALA A 22 17.11 10.72 -36.85
C ALA A 22 16.31 10.01 -35.73
N PRO A 23 15.23 10.63 -35.21
CA PRO A 23 14.51 10.16 -34.03
C PRO A 23 14.01 8.71 -34.16
N ASN A 24 14.18 7.96 -33.08
CA ASN A 24 13.87 6.53 -33.01
C ASN A 24 12.35 6.30 -33.20
N THR A 25 11.99 5.66 -34.32
CA THR A 25 10.60 5.38 -34.74
C THR A 25 10.19 3.93 -34.41
N MET A 26 10.91 3.26 -33.50
CA MET A 26 10.50 1.95 -32.97
C MET A 26 9.09 2.02 -32.38
N GLY A 27 8.12 1.40 -33.07
CA GLY A 27 6.72 1.33 -32.64
C GLY A 27 5.71 2.01 -33.58
N GLU A 28 6.16 2.64 -34.66
CA GLU A 28 5.29 3.20 -35.68
C GLU A 28 5.17 2.24 -36.88
N VAL A 29 3.96 1.74 -37.12
CA VAL A 29 3.65 0.94 -38.32
C VAL A 29 3.06 1.88 -39.36
N HIS A 30 3.73 2.00 -40.50
CA HIS A 30 3.22 2.73 -41.66
C HIS A 30 2.20 1.85 -42.38
N ILE A 31 0.96 2.29 -42.46
CA ILE A 31 -0.11 1.56 -43.17
C ILE A 31 -0.31 2.22 -44.54
N GLY A 32 0.09 1.51 -45.60
CA GLY A 32 -0.17 1.87 -46.99
C GLY A 32 0.89 2.76 -47.68
N PRO A 33 0.91 2.81 -49.02
CA PRO A 33 1.83 3.63 -49.79
C PRO A 33 1.59 5.12 -49.49
N ARG A 34 2.67 5.86 -49.21
CA ARG A 34 2.62 7.31 -49.03
C ARG A 34 2.58 7.94 -50.42
N ASP A 35 1.45 8.52 -50.81
CA ASP A 35 1.36 9.33 -52.03
C ASP A 35 2.11 10.65 -51.82
N GLU A 36 3.41 10.65 -52.11
CA GLU A 36 4.31 11.80 -51.98
C GLU A 36 4.26 12.74 -53.20
N LYS A 37 3.07 13.16 -53.66
CA LYS A 37 2.99 14.26 -54.64
C LYS A 37 2.72 15.63 -54.03
N THR A 38 2.57 15.73 -52.72
CA THR A 38 2.54 17.04 -52.05
C THR A 38 3.02 16.89 -50.62
N ALA A 39 4.24 17.35 -50.35
CA ALA A 39 4.73 17.57 -48.99
C ALA A 39 3.91 18.71 -48.35
N ARG A 40 2.67 18.44 -47.95
CA ARG A 40 1.90 19.36 -47.12
C ARG A 40 2.45 19.26 -45.69
N LYS A 41 3.01 20.38 -45.23
CA LYS A 41 3.21 20.70 -43.81
C LYS A 41 1.91 20.48 -43.06
N GLY A 42 1.73 19.31 -42.46
CA GLY A 42 0.53 19.03 -41.66
C GLY A 42 0.37 17.54 -41.41
N LYS A 43 0.76 17.12 -40.21
CA LYS A 43 0.49 15.84 -39.54
C LYS A 43 0.33 14.62 -40.45
N SER A 44 1.31 13.72 -40.38
CA SER A 44 1.24 12.34 -40.87
C SER A 44 -0.15 11.73 -40.60
N THR A 45 -0.95 11.59 -41.65
CA THR A 45 -2.30 11.01 -41.58
C THR A 45 -2.28 9.47 -41.53
N ASN A 46 -1.11 8.84 -41.70
CA ASN A 46 -0.99 7.38 -41.84
C ASN A 46 -0.04 6.69 -40.84
N THR A 47 0.32 7.38 -39.75
CA THR A 47 1.05 6.77 -38.62
C THR A 47 0.11 6.62 -37.44
N VAL A 48 -0.36 5.40 -37.19
CA VAL A 48 -1.07 5.08 -35.96
C VAL A 48 -0.03 4.79 -34.89
N ARG A 49 0.10 5.70 -33.92
CA ARG A 49 0.89 5.45 -32.71
C ARG A 49 0.14 4.41 -31.88
N LEU A 50 0.59 3.15 -31.91
CA LEU A 50 0.08 2.11 -31.03
C LEU A 50 0.26 2.58 -29.58
N LYS A 51 -0.86 2.95 -28.93
CA LYS A 51 -0.88 3.44 -27.55
C LYS A 51 -0.13 2.44 -26.67
N ASN A 52 0.78 3.02 -25.88
CA ASN A 52 1.72 2.38 -24.98
C ASN A 52 1.22 1.05 -24.41
N LYS A 53 2.11 0.04 -24.45
CA LYS A 53 2.02 -1.24 -23.73
C LYS A 53 1.27 -1.03 -22.42
N LYS A 54 0.16 -1.74 -22.22
CA LYS A 54 -0.52 -1.84 -20.92
C LYS A 54 0.58 -2.05 -19.88
N LYS A 55 0.76 -1.07 -18.97
CA LYS A 55 1.68 -1.24 -17.83
C LYS A 55 1.37 -2.61 -17.26
N LYS A 56 2.38 -3.49 -17.17
CA LYS A 56 2.25 -4.74 -16.42
C LYS A 56 1.90 -4.30 -15.00
N VAL A 57 0.61 -4.27 -14.68
CA VAL A 57 0.13 -3.95 -13.35
C VAL A 57 0.71 -5.05 -12.49
N ARG A 58 1.75 -4.73 -11.72
CA ARG A 58 2.21 -5.64 -10.68
C ARG A 58 1.00 -5.89 -9.81
N VAL A 59 0.63 -7.16 -9.64
CA VAL A 59 -0.45 -7.58 -8.76
C VAL A 59 -0.21 -6.89 -7.41
N GLY A 60 -1.07 -5.93 -7.06
CA GLY A 60 -0.88 -5.02 -5.93
C GLY A 60 -1.02 -3.51 -6.22
N GLU A 61 -0.78 -3.03 -7.44
CA GLU A 61 -0.91 -1.59 -7.79
C GLU A 61 -2.33 -1.21 -8.25
N GLY A 62 -3.05 -2.11 -8.91
CA GLY A 62 -4.43 -1.87 -9.37
C GLY A 62 -5.50 -1.95 -8.25
N SER A 63 -5.14 -2.45 -7.07
CA SER A 63 -6.03 -2.73 -5.94
C SER A 63 -5.98 -1.66 -4.85
N ASN A 64 -5.67 -0.41 -5.23
CA ASN A 64 -5.45 0.67 -4.25
C ASN A 64 -6.65 0.94 -3.34
N LEU A 65 -7.88 0.75 -3.84
CA LEU A 65 -9.10 1.05 -3.08
C LEU A 65 -9.53 -0.13 -2.21
N VAL A 66 -9.35 -1.37 -2.68
CA VAL A 66 -9.74 -2.59 -1.94
C VAL A 66 -8.84 -2.84 -0.73
N LEU A 67 -7.56 -2.44 -0.80
CA LEU A 67 -6.61 -2.64 0.30
C LEU A 67 -6.67 -1.55 1.38
N VAL A 68 -7.43 -0.47 1.17
CA VAL A 68 -7.58 0.61 2.16
C VAL A 68 -8.38 0.16 3.38
N PRO A 69 -9.57 -0.45 3.26
CA PRO A 69 -10.29 -0.99 4.42
C PRO A 69 -9.48 -2.03 5.19
N VAL A 70 -8.76 -2.90 4.47
CA VAL A 70 -7.86 -3.90 5.07
C VAL A 70 -6.76 -3.21 5.88
N ALA A 71 -6.17 -2.13 5.35
CA ALA A 71 -5.17 -1.35 6.05
C ALA A 71 -5.70 -0.69 7.34
N VAL A 72 -6.96 -0.20 7.33
CA VAL A 72 -7.62 0.31 8.54
C VAL A 72 -7.73 -0.78 9.61
N ILE A 73 -8.21 -1.97 9.22
CA ILE A 73 -8.37 -3.10 10.15
C ILE A 73 -7.02 -3.52 10.73
N ILE A 74 -5.98 -3.60 9.89
CA ILE A 74 -4.61 -3.91 10.34
C ILE A 74 -4.13 -2.88 11.38
N GLY A 75 -4.36 -1.59 11.14
CA GLY A 75 -4.04 -0.53 12.08
C GLY A 75 -4.73 -0.72 13.44
N GLY A 76 -6.04 -0.98 13.45
CA GLY A 76 -6.76 -1.21 14.69
C GLY A 76 -6.32 -2.50 15.41
N LEU A 77 -6.13 -3.59 14.66
CA LEU A 77 -5.70 -4.87 15.21
C LEU A 77 -4.29 -4.80 15.83
N SER A 78 -3.40 -3.97 15.28
CA SER A 78 -2.08 -3.75 15.88
C SER A 78 -2.15 -3.11 17.27
N VAL A 79 -3.10 -2.19 17.50
CA VAL A 79 -3.34 -1.57 18.81
C VAL A 79 -3.91 -2.57 19.78
N PHE A 80 -4.92 -3.33 19.35
CA PHE A 80 -5.52 -4.39 20.15
C PHE A 80 -4.47 -5.41 20.60
N ALA A 81 -3.68 -5.93 19.66
CA ALA A 81 -2.62 -6.90 19.93
C ALA A 81 -1.52 -6.30 20.82
N GLY A 82 -1.14 -5.04 20.61
CA GLY A 82 -0.15 -4.35 21.45
C GLY A 82 -0.61 -4.16 22.89
N LYS A 83 -1.89 -3.85 23.11
CA LYS A 83 -2.50 -3.77 24.45
C LYS A 83 -2.63 -5.14 25.11
N ALA A 84 -3.08 -6.15 24.37
CA ALA A 84 -3.15 -7.52 24.89
C ALA A 84 -1.75 -8.04 25.28
N ALA A 85 -0.74 -7.78 24.47
CA ALA A 85 0.65 -8.11 24.79
C ALA A 85 1.14 -7.36 26.04
N ALA A 86 0.90 -6.04 26.12
CA ALA A 86 1.29 -5.26 27.30
C ALA A 86 0.57 -5.70 28.58
N PHE A 87 -0.72 -6.07 28.48
CA PHE A 87 -1.49 -6.65 29.57
C PHE A 87 -0.87 -7.95 30.06
N HIS A 88 -0.58 -8.88 29.13
CA HIS A 88 -0.04 -10.18 29.49
C HIS A 88 1.40 -10.15 30.03
N PHE A 89 2.20 -9.15 29.63
CA PHE A 89 3.59 -9.01 30.07
C PHE A 89 3.79 -8.15 31.31
N PHE A 90 2.95 -7.13 31.55
CA PHE A 90 3.24 -6.09 32.53
C PHE A 90 2.14 -5.80 33.55
N GLN A 91 0.96 -6.43 33.46
CA GLN A 91 -0.11 -6.23 34.44
C GLN A 91 -0.35 -7.48 35.29
N ASP A 92 -0.73 -7.25 36.55
CA ASP A 92 -1.16 -8.29 37.49
C ASP A 92 -2.45 -8.93 36.97
N GLY A 93 -2.36 -10.21 36.58
CA GLY A 93 -3.40 -10.94 35.84
C GLY A 93 -3.03 -11.30 34.40
N GLY A 94 -1.84 -10.91 33.94
CA GLY A 94 -1.24 -11.37 32.69
C GLY A 94 -0.80 -12.83 32.72
N LEU A 95 -0.65 -13.45 31.54
CA LEU A 95 -0.26 -14.86 31.41
C LEU A 95 1.25 -15.09 31.62
N MET A 96 2.07 -14.07 31.35
CA MET A 96 3.53 -14.15 31.41
C MET A 96 4.09 -12.85 32.01
N PRO A 97 3.88 -12.60 33.31
CA PRO A 97 4.37 -11.39 33.96
C PRO A 97 5.90 -11.36 33.92
N ILE A 98 6.47 -10.30 33.34
CA ILE A 98 7.90 -10.07 33.29
C ILE A 98 8.26 -9.15 34.45
N GLU A 99 9.04 -9.68 35.40
CA GLU A 99 9.63 -8.85 36.45
C GLU A 99 10.75 -7.99 35.85
N ILE A 100 10.52 -6.68 35.73
CA ILE A 100 11.53 -5.75 35.22
C ILE A 100 12.40 -5.28 36.40
N PRO A 101 13.70 -5.61 36.43
CA PRO A 101 14.56 -5.38 37.59
C PRO A 101 15.03 -3.91 37.76
N VAL A 102 14.54 -2.96 36.94
CA VAL A 102 15.08 -1.59 36.88
C VAL A 102 14.01 -0.53 37.13
N VAL A 103 14.16 0.19 38.25
CA VAL A 103 13.31 1.33 38.66
C VAL A 103 13.26 2.44 37.59
N ALA A 104 14.31 2.59 36.79
CA ALA A 104 14.38 3.61 35.74
C ALA A 104 13.39 3.39 34.57
N ILE A 105 12.92 2.15 34.36
CA ILE A 105 12.04 1.81 33.23
C ILE A 105 10.56 1.86 33.64
N GLN A 106 10.26 1.69 34.93
CA GLN A 106 8.90 1.74 35.49
C GLN A 106 8.02 2.89 34.99
N PRO A 107 8.47 4.17 34.95
CA PRO A 107 7.62 5.26 34.46
C PRO A 107 7.27 5.15 32.97
N TYR A 108 8.06 4.40 32.18
CA TYR A 108 7.86 4.24 30.75
C TYR A 108 7.05 2.98 30.38
N ILE A 109 6.85 2.04 31.31
CA ILE A 109 6.06 0.81 31.09
C ILE A 109 4.62 1.16 30.69
N ILE A 110 4.08 2.26 31.19
CA ILE A 110 2.73 2.74 30.85
C ILE A 110 2.60 2.94 29.32
N TYR A 111 3.68 3.32 28.63
CA TYR A 111 3.69 3.52 27.18
C TYR A 111 4.10 2.27 26.38
N ALA A 112 4.40 1.14 27.03
CA ALA A 112 4.85 -0.08 26.36
C ALA A 112 3.84 -0.57 25.32
N HIS A 113 2.54 -0.44 25.59
CA HIS A 113 1.48 -0.82 24.65
C HIS A 113 1.55 -0.02 23.33
N LEU A 114 1.90 1.28 23.37
CA LEU A 114 2.07 2.09 22.16
C LEU A 114 3.29 1.66 21.35
N LEU A 115 4.37 1.31 22.05
CA LEU A 115 5.61 0.88 21.41
C LEU A 115 5.40 -0.47 20.71
N ILE A 116 4.79 -1.44 21.39
CA ILE A 116 4.47 -2.76 20.83
C ILE A 116 3.49 -2.62 19.67
N ALA A 117 2.40 -1.84 19.85
CA ALA A 117 1.42 -1.61 18.80
C ALA A 117 2.04 -0.92 17.57
N GLY A 118 2.89 0.09 17.78
CA GLY A 118 3.57 0.81 16.71
C GLY A 118 4.53 -0.09 15.92
N LEU A 119 5.30 -0.94 16.61
CA LEU A 119 6.16 -1.94 15.97
C LEU A 119 5.34 -2.95 15.15
N LEU A 120 4.22 -3.44 15.69
CA LEU A 120 3.31 -4.33 14.96
C LEU A 120 2.72 -3.64 13.72
N ALA A 121 2.28 -2.40 13.85
CA ALA A 121 1.75 -1.62 12.73
C ALA A 121 2.80 -1.45 11.61
N LEU A 122 4.05 -1.17 11.98
CA LEU A 122 5.16 -1.07 11.03
C LEU A 122 5.46 -2.41 10.35
N MET A 123 5.55 -3.49 11.13
CA MET A 123 5.79 -4.84 10.61
C MET A 123 4.67 -5.24 9.64
N PHE A 124 3.41 -5.06 9.99
CA PHE A 124 2.28 -5.38 9.11
C PHE A 124 2.24 -4.49 7.86
N THR A 125 2.53 -3.20 7.99
CA THR A 125 2.61 -2.30 6.84
C THR A 125 3.68 -2.76 5.85
N TRP A 126 4.81 -3.25 6.36
CA TRP A 126 5.90 -3.77 5.55
C TRP A 126 5.58 -5.13 4.92
N THR A 127 5.12 -6.11 5.71
CA THR A 127 4.83 -7.48 5.25
C THR A 127 3.70 -7.53 4.22
N PHE A 128 2.62 -6.77 4.43
CA PHE A 128 1.50 -6.72 3.48
C PHE A 128 1.74 -5.76 2.30
N GLY A 129 2.93 -5.16 2.20
CA GLY A 129 3.28 -4.30 1.07
C GLY A 129 2.40 -3.04 0.96
N LEU A 130 1.98 -2.47 2.10
CA LEU A 130 1.14 -1.27 2.18
C LEU A 130 1.97 0.01 1.91
N LYS A 131 2.64 0.06 0.76
CA LYS A 131 3.63 1.10 0.44
C LYS A 131 2.99 2.44 0.02
N GLY A 132 1.74 2.45 -0.43
CA GLY A 132 1.03 3.66 -0.89
C GLY A 132 0.64 4.61 0.24
N MET A 133 0.71 5.93 -0.01
CA MET A 133 0.42 6.95 1.01
C MET A 133 -0.99 6.82 1.61
N MET A 134 -2.01 6.54 0.78
CA MET A 134 -3.38 6.29 1.25
C MET A 134 -3.50 5.07 2.18
N ARG A 135 -2.71 4.02 1.94
CA ARG A 135 -2.73 2.81 2.78
C ARG A 135 -2.05 3.07 4.12
N LYS A 136 -0.94 3.80 4.13
CA LYS A 136 -0.27 4.23 5.37
C LYS A 136 -1.17 5.13 6.20
N LEU A 137 -1.85 6.09 5.57
CA LEU A 137 -2.86 6.92 6.23
C LEU A 137 -4.02 6.07 6.77
N ALA A 138 -4.49 5.08 6.01
CA ALA A 138 -5.52 4.16 6.47
C ALA A 138 -5.09 3.34 7.70
N VAL A 139 -3.84 2.84 7.73
CA VAL A 139 -3.27 2.20 8.93
C VAL A 139 -3.26 3.18 10.10
N ALA A 140 -2.77 4.41 9.90
CA ALA A 140 -2.73 5.42 10.95
C ALA A 140 -4.13 5.80 11.47
N ILE A 141 -5.12 5.90 10.58
CA ILE A 141 -6.52 6.14 10.93
C ILE A 141 -7.07 4.97 11.75
N GLY A 142 -6.87 3.73 11.32
CA GLY A 142 -7.31 2.54 12.07
C GLY A 142 -6.64 2.42 13.44
N PHE A 143 -5.35 2.74 13.49
CA PHE A 143 -4.57 2.79 14.72
C PHE A 143 -5.14 3.84 15.70
N GLY A 144 -5.35 5.08 15.24
CA GLY A 144 -5.95 6.13 16.05
C GLY A 144 -7.39 5.81 16.47
N ALA A 145 -8.20 5.31 15.53
CA ALA A 145 -9.60 4.93 15.80
C ALA A 145 -9.68 3.88 16.91
N MET A 146 -8.77 2.91 16.93
CA MET A 146 -8.74 1.91 17.99
C MET A 146 -8.21 2.48 19.32
N LEU A 147 -7.18 3.33 19.29
CA LEU A 147 -6.64 3.95 20.51
C LEU A 147 -7.69 4.75 21.29
N PHE A 148 -8.54 5.50 20.58
CA PHE A 148 -9.57 6.33 21.20
C PHE A 148 -10.93 5.64 21.31
N GLY A 149 -11.22 4.67 20.43
CA GLY A 149 -12.50 3.97 20.36
C GLY A 149 -12.57 2.68 21.17
N GLU A 150 -11.48 2.22 21.76
CA GLU A 150 -11.43 0.94 22.48
C GLU A 150 -12.46 0.83 23.59
N ILE A 151 -12.64 1.88 24.41
CA ILE A 151 -13.61 1.83 25.52
C ILE A 151 -15.03 1.60 25.00
N GLN A 152 -15.39 2.21 23.87
CA GLN A 152 -16.68 1.97 23.21
C GLN A 152 -16.81 0.54 22.67
N MET A 153 -15.70 -0.08 22.25
CA MET A 153 -15.67 -1.47 21.79
C MET A 153 -15.80 -2.45 22.97
N ILE A 154 -15.16 -2.16 24.11
CA ILE A 154 -15.29 -2.93 25.34
C ILE A 154 -16.74 -2.89 25.85
N GLU A 155 -17.41 -1.74 25.78
CA GLU A 155 -18.83 -1.62 26.15
C GLU A 155 -19.76 -2.44 25.27
N LYS A 156 -19.51 -2.45 23.96
CA LYS A 156 -20.36 -3.17 23.00
C LYS A 156 -20.11 -4.67 23.02
N PHE A 157 -18.88 -5.10 23.29
CA PHE A 157 -18.47 -6.50 23.22
C PHE A 157 -17.62 -6.92 24.44
N PRO A 158 -18.14 -6.80 25.66
CA PRO A 158 -17.35 -7.03 26.88
C PRO A 158 -16.88 -8.48 27.00
N GLU A 159 -17.70 -9.44 26.57
CA GLU A 159 -17.36 -10.87 26.60
C GLU A 159 -16.20 -11.21 25.67
N THR A 160 -16.16 -10.61 24.48
CA THR A 160 -15.05 -10.80 23.54
C THR A 160 -13.75 -10.31 24.13
N TYR A 161 -13.76 -9.14 24.80
CA TYR A 161 -12.57 -8.61 25.46
C TYR A 161 -12.18 -9.42 26.69
N ALA A 162 -13.13 -9.96 27.45
CA ALA A 162 -12.86 -10.82 28.59
C ALA A 162 -12.19 -12.18 28.23
N ASN A 163 -12.14 -12.55 26.94
CA ASN A 163 -11.37 -13.70 26.47
C ASN A 163 -9.89 -13.38 26.26
N PHE A 164 -9.55 -12.12 25.97
CA PHE A 164 -8.18 -11.66 25.74
C PHE A 164 -7.59 -10.91 26.94
N PHE A 165 -8.44 -10.36 27.80
CA PHE A 165 -8.09 -9.63 29.00
C PHE A 165 -8.80 -10.27 30.21
N SER A 166 -8.31 -10.05 31.42
CA SER A 166 -9.01 -10.54 32.62
C SER A 166 -10.37 -9.84 32.77
N LYS A 167 -11.34 -10.52 33.39
CA LYS A 167 -12.67 -9.94 33.66
C LYS A 167 -12.57 -8.68 34.52
N ASP A 168 -11.62 -8.66 35.45
CA ASP A 168 -11.37 -7.51 36.33
C ASP A 168 -10.83 -6.31 35.55
N TYR A 169 -9.97 -6.54 34.55
CA TYR A 169 -9.49 -5.48 33.65
C TYR A 169 -10.63 -4.84 32.86
N VAL A 170 -11.52 -5.67 32.30
CA VAL A 170 -12.70 -5.19 31.56
C VAL A 170 -13.65 -4.41 32.48
N ALA A 171 -13.91 -4.91 33.68
CA ALA A 171 -14.74 -4.22 34.66
C ALA A 171 -14.13 -2.89 35.13
N ALA A 172 -12.80 -2.83 35.32
CA ALA A 172 -12.09 -1.61 35.67
C ALA A 172 -12.14 -0.58 34.52
N ALA A 173 -11.95 -1.02 33.28
CA ALA A 173 -12.06 -0.15 32.10
C ALA A 173 -13.46 0.48 31.99
N LEU A 174 -14.52 -0.31 32.19
CA LEU A 174 -15.90 0.18 32.17
C LEU A 174 -16.21 1.15 33.32
N LYS A 175 -15.67 0.88 34.53
CA LYS A 175 -15.83 1.78 35.69
C LYS A 175 -15.11 3.11 35.50
N SER A 176 -13.99 3.16 34.78
CA SER A 176 -13.23 4.40 34.58
C SER A 176 -13.96 5.47 33.75
N ARG A 177 -15.07 5.09 33.08
CA ARG A 177 -15.91 5.98 32.27
C ARG A 177 -17.21 6.42 32.96
N ALA A 178 -17.64 5.70 34.00
CA ALA A 178 -18.84 6.00 34.79
C ALA A 178 -18.55 7.07 35.84
#